data_AF-A0A6C0LPZ6-F1
#
_entry.id   AF-A0A6C0LPZ6-F1
#
_cell.length_a   1.000
_cell.length_b   1.000
_cell.length_c   1.000
_cell.angle_alpha   90.00
_cell.angle_beta   90.00
_cell.angle_gamma   90.00
#
_symmetry.space_group_name_H-M   'P 1'
#
loop_
_entity.id
_entity.type
_entity.pdbx_description
1 polymer ?
#
loop_
_entity_poly.entity_id
_entity_poly.type
_entity_poly.pdbx_seq_one_letter_code
_entity_poly.pdbx_strand_id
1 'polypeptide(L)'
;MTNVSSSSLIPPHIRDSNDWNAPPNPFLEIDRLQERLRIHLVNMNVQMTKRERIKYVVRKLIDQNETCAFGKRVKGKYCWNAVKDESLLYLKLTWGHIMPRCRKEKDSPENLYLLCARCNEKLQGSRDPGQLMVEMESKMAHIAEIIAERSCDKI
;
A
#
# COMPACT_ATOMS: atom_id res chain seq x y z
N MET A 1 -33.38 17.60 -9.57
CA MET A 1 -32.19 17.11 -8.83
C MET A 1 -31.65 15.94 -9.61
N THR A 2 -30.67 16.21 -10.48
CA THR A 2 -30.15 15.25 -11.46
C THR A 2 -29.11 14.34 -10.82
N ASN A 3 -29.34 13.03 -10.96
CA ASN A 3 -28.42 11.94 -10.65
C ASN A 3 -27.06 12.18 -11.30
N VAL A 4 -26.03 12.37 -10.48
CA VAL A 4 -24.64 12.19 -10.94
C VAL A 4 -24.38 10.68 -10.86
N SER A 5 -24.51 10.04 -12.02
CA SER A 5 -24.09 8.67 -12.25
C SER A 5 -22.67 8.50 -11.73
N SER A 6 -22.50 7.66 -10.71
CA SER A 6 -21.21 7.24 -10.20
C SER A 6 -20.51 6.50 -11.34
N SER A 7 -19.67 7.23 -12.09
CA SER A 7 -18.83 6.60 -13.11
C SER A 7 -18.04 5.51 -12.40
N SER A 8 -18.34 4.27 -12.79
CA SER A 8 -17.62 3.10 -12.35
C SER A 8 -16.22 3.21 -12.92
N LEU A 9 -15.34 3.92 -12.21
CA LEU A 9 -13.92 3.81 -12.39
C LEU A 9 -13.57 2.36 -12.05
N ILE A 10 -13.63 1.53 -13.09
CA ILE A 10 -13.06 0.18 -13.10
C ILE A 10 -11.63 0.39 -12.60
N PRO A 11 -11.27 -0.18 -11.43
CA PRO A 11 -9.94 0.02 -10.90
C PRO A 11 -8.98 -0.47 -11.98
N PRO A 12 -7.89 0.26 -12.24
CA PRO A 12 -6.95 -0.27 -13.20
C PRO A 12 -6.51 -1.61 -12.59
N HIS A 13 -6.59 -2.66 -13.38
CA HIS A 13 -6.08 -3.96 -13.03
C HIS A 13 -4.86 -4.18 -13.92
N ILE A 14 -3.77 -4.76 -13.40
CA ILE A 14 -2.79 -5.40 -14.28
C ILE A 14 -3.42 -6.64 -14.93
N ARG A 15 -4.42 -7.27 -14.27
CA ARG A 15 -5.31 -8.28 -14.84
C ARG A 15 -6.69 -8.25 -14.15
N ASP A 16 -7.77 -8.13 -14.91
CA ASP A 16 -9.16 -8.20 -14.42
C ASP A 16 -9.51 -9.55 -13.76
N SER A 17 -8.60 -10.53 -13.87
CA SER A 17 -8.75 -11.92 -13.44
C SER A 17 -8.23 -12.22 -12.03
N ASN A 18 -7.65 -11.25 -11.32
CA ASN A 18 -7.10 -11.53 -9.99
C ASN A 18 -8.23 -11.62 -8.95
N ASP A 19 -8.41 -12.81 -8.37
CA ASP A 19 -9.29 -12.98 -7.22
C ASP A 19 -8.59 -12.48 -5.94
N TRP A 20 -8.67 -11.17 -5.71
CA TRP A 20 -8.15 -10.55 -4.48
C TRP A 20 -8.90 -10.98 -3.20
N ASN A 21 -9.94 -11.81 -3.32
CA ASN A 21 -10.59 -12.45 -2.19
C ASN A 21 -10.01 -13.84 -1.88
N ALA A 22 -9.18 -14.40 -2.75
CA ALA A 22 -8.43 -15.62 -2.46
C ALA A 22 -7.36 -15.29 -1.42
N PRO A 23 -7.49 -15.77 -0.17
CA PRO A 23 -6.49 -15.47 0.84
C PRO A 23 -5.17 -16.10 0.42
N PRO A 24 -4.02 -15.41 0.57
CA PRO A 24 -2.75 -16.11 0.59
C PRO A 24 -2.84 -17.22 1.62
N ASN A 25 -2.05 -18.31 1.50
CA ASN A 25 -1.88 -19.21 2.63
C ASN A 25 -1.42 -18.35 3.84
N PRO A 26 -2.30 -18.13 4.83
CA PRO A 26 -2.11 -17.06 5.78
C PRO A 26 -0.91 -17.37 6.68
N PHE A 27 -0.62 -18.66 6.90
CA PHE A 27 0.55 -19.10 7.66
C PHE A 27 1.86 -18.75 6.96
N LEU A 28 1.97 -18.98 5.65
CA LEU A 28 3.18 -18.66 4.87
C LEU A 28 3.44 -17.15 4.83
N GLU A 29 2.41 -16.34 4.63
CA GLU A 29 2.56 -14.89 4.57
C GLU A 29 2.82 -14.25 5.94
N ILE A 30 2.19 -14.74 7.01
CA ILE A 30 2.50 -14.28 8.37
C ILE A 30 3.95 -14.62 8.73
N ASP A 31 4.42 -15.83 8.42
CA ASP A 31 5.80 -16.23 8.70
C ASP A 31 6.82 -15.43 7.86
N ARG A 32 6.48 -15.11 6.61
CA ARG A 32 7.30 -14.20 5.77
C ARG A 32 7.35 -12.79 6.35
N LEU A 33 6.21 -12.24 6.73
CA LEU A 33 6.09 -10.87 7.25
C LEU A 33 6.80 -10.72 8.61
N GLN A 34 6.69 -11.70 9.51
CA GLN A 34 7.40 -11.65 10.80
C GLN A 34 8.92 -11.74 10.62
N GLU A 35 9.40 -12.49 9.62
CA GLU A 35 10.84 -12.61 9.37
C GLU A 35 11.39 -11.31 8.80
N ARG A 36 10.64 -10.69 7.89
CA ARG A 36 10.98 -9.35 7.38
C ARG A 36 10.92 -8.29 8.47
N LEU A 37 9.93 -8.35 9.37
CA LEU A 37 9.82 -7.44 10.50
C LEU A 37 11.07 -7.49 11.39
N ARG A 38 11.62 -8.68 11.64
CA ARG A 38 12.84 -8.86 12.45
C ARG A 38 13.99 -7.97 11.98
N ILE A 39 14.18 -7.83 10.66
CA ILE A 39 15.24 -7.00 10.07
C ILE A 39 15.04 -5.52 10.44
N HIS A 40 13.80 -5.03 10.39
CA HIS A 40 13.49 -3.65 10.77
C HIS A 40 13.71 -3.41 12.26
N LEU A 41 13.23 -4.32 13.12
CA LEU A 41 13.34 -4.19 14.57
C LEU A 41 14.79 -4.19 15.06
N VAL A 42 15.65 -5.03 14.47
CA VAL A 42 17.09 -5.02 14.78
C VAL A 42 17.71 -3.66 14.49
N ASN A 43 17.37 -3.04 13.35
CA ASN A 43 17.86 -1.71 12.99
C ASN A 43 17.35 -0.61 13.93
N MET A 44 16.19 -0.82 14.58
CA MET A 44 15.60 0.10 15.58
C MET A 44 16.06 -0.20 17.02
N ASN A 45 16.92 -1.21 17.22
CA ASN A 45 17.30 -1.73 18.53
C ASN A 45 16.10 -2.17 19.39
N VAL A 46 15.07 -2.74 18.74
CA VAL A 46 13.87 -3.28 19.39
C VAL A 46 13.96 -4.80 19.43
N GLN A 47 13.79 -5.37 20.62
CA GLN A 47 13.78 -6.82 20.82
C GLN A 47 12.34 -7.33 20.85
N MET A 48 12.03 -8.27 19.96
CA MET A 48 10.76 -9.01 19.95
C MET A 48 11.02 -10.46 19.59
N THR A 49 10.46 -11.39 20.37
CA THR A 49 10.44 -12.83 20.09
C THR A 49 9.63 -13.12 18.82
N LYS A 50 9.80 -14.31 18.22
CA LYS A 50 8.98 -14.74 17.06
C LYS A 50 7.48 -14.65 17.37
N ARG A 51 7.08 -15.07 18.58
CA ARG A 51 5.68 -15.03 19.03
C ARG A 51 5.13 -13.61 19.09
N GLU A 52 5.89 -12.65 19.61
CA GLU A 52 5.50 -11.24 19.66
C GLU A 52 5.42 -10.63 18.26
N ARG A 53 6.39 -10.95 17.38
CA ARG A 53 6.37 -10.48 15.98
C ARG A 53 5.15 -11.01 15.23
N ILE A 54 4.79 -12.28 15.40
CA ILE A 54 3.56 -12.84 14.80
C ILE A 54 2.32 -12.09 15.29
N LYS A 55 2.18 -11.88 16.61
CA LYS A 55 1.07 -11.10 17.16
C LYS A 55 1.03 -9.68 16.59
N TYR A 56 2.19 -9.05 16.43
CA TYR A 56 2.31 -7.73 15.84
C TYR A 56 1.86 -7.68 14.38
N VAL A 57 2.30 -8.65 13.56
CA VAL A 57 1.89 -8.79 12.16
C VAL A 57 0.38 -8.96 12.06
N VAL A 58 -0.20 -9.88 12.83
CA VAL A 58 -1.66 -10.14 12.82
C VAL A 58 -2.43 -8.89 13.20
N ARG A 59 -2.03 -8.20 14.28
CA ARG A 59 -2.66 -6.94 14.68
C ARG A 59 -2.56 -5.89 13.57
N LYS A 60 -1.39 -5.71 12.96
CA LYS A 60 -1.22 -4.75 11.85
C LYS A 60 -2.05 -5.09 10.63
N LEU A 61 -2.23 -6.37 10.30
CA LEU A 61 -3.13 -6.79 9.23
C LEU A 61 -4.58 -6.42 9.56
N ILE A 62 -5.06 -6.72 10.76
CA ILE A 62 -6.41 -6.36 11.22
C ILE A 62 -6.62 -4.85 11.17
N ASP A 63 -5.68 -4.06 11.73
CA ASP A 63 -5.73 -2.59 11.75
C ASP A 63 -5.80 -1.97 10.33
N GLN A 64 -5.28 -2.70 9.34
CA GLN A 64 -5.24 -2.31 7.94
C GLN A 64 -6.31 -2.98 7.08
N ASN A 65 -7.32 -3.62 7.68
CA ASN A 65 -8.38 -4.35 6.97
C ASN A 65 -7.81 -5.42 6.01
N GLU A 66 -6.79 -6.13 6.50
CA GLU A 66 -6.09 -7.24 5.84
C GLU A 66 -5.46 -6.86 4.49
N THR A 67 -5.12 -5.57 4.32
CA THR A 67 -4.59 -5.06 3.04
C THR A 67 -3.53 -3.97 3.22
N CYS A 68 -3.11 -3.36 2.11
CA CYS A 68 -2.19 -2.23 2.07
C CYS A 68 -2.73 -1.06 2.91
N ALA A 69 -1.86 -0.40 3.70
CA ALA A 69 -2.27 0.68 4.60
C ALA A 69 -3.00 1.82 3.86
N PHE A 70 -2.55 2.16 2.65
CA PHE A 70 -3.18 3.19 1.82
C PHE A 70 -4.44 2.70 1.11
N GLY A 71 -4.61 1.38 0.97
CA GLY A 71 -5.78 0.74 0.37
C GLY A 71 -6.87 0.34 1.38
N LYS A 72 -6.69 0.57 2.68
CA LYS A 72 -7.55 0.00 3.75
C LYS A 72 -9.04 0.28 3.59
N ARG A 73 -9.41 1.48 3.10
CA ARG A 73 -10.82 1.90 2.92
C ARG A 73 -11.50 1.24 1.72
N VAL A 74 -10.72 0.76 0.76
CA VAL A 74 -11.20 0.15 -0.49
C VAL A 74 -10.72 -1.30 -0.63
N LYS A 75 -10.31 -1.93 0.47
CA LYS A 75 -9.78 -3.31 0.51
C LYS A 75 -8.69 -3.58 -0.55
N GLY A 76 -7.82 -2.60 -0.80
CA GLY A 76 -6.72 -2.75 -1.75
C GLY A 76 -7.14 -2.74 -3.22
N LYS A 77 -8.38 -2.34 -3.56
CA LYS A 77 -8.89 -2.27 -4.94
C LYS A 77 -7.96 -1.56 -5.95
N TYR A 78 -7.16 -0.59 -5.51
CA TYR A 78 -6.21 0.15 -6.35
C TYR A 78 -4.74 -0.18 -6.04
N CYS A 79 -4.48 -1.38 -5.50
CA CYS A 79 -3.15 -1.88 -5.15
C CYS A 79 -2.69 -2.98 -6.13
N TRP A 80 -1.38 -3.22 -6.16
CA TRP A 80 -0.72 -4.04 -7.18
C TRP A 80 0.53 -4.67 -6.60
N ASN A 81 0.83 -5.86 -7.08
CA ASN A 81 2.14 -6.47 -6.89
C ASN A 81 3.18 -5.81 -7.80
N ALA A 82 4.46 -6.03 -7.48
CA ALA A 82 5.54 -5.73 -8.41
C ALA A 82 5.45 -6.67 -9.62
N VAL A 83 6.02 -6.26 -10.76
CA VAL A 83 6.02 -7.06 -12.02
C VAL A 83 6.49 -8.50 -11.80
N LYS A 84 7.56 -8.67 -11.02
CA LYS A 84 8.12 -10.00 -10.66
C LYS A 84 7.17 -10.91 -9.85
N ASP A 85 6.13 -10.33 -9.25
CA ASP A 85 5.17 -10.97 -8.35
C ASP A 85 3.75 -10.95 -8.97
N GLU A 86 3.63 -10.69 -10.28
CA GLU A 86 2.35 -10.63 -11.01
C GLU A 86 1.58 -11.96 -11.02
N SER A 87 2.28 -13.09 -10.90
CA SER A 87 1.66 -14.41 -10.87
C SER A 87 0.98 -14.74 -9.54
N LEU A 88 1.15 -13.91 -8.50
CA LEU A 88 0.50 -14.11 -7.21
C LEU A 88 -0.98 -13.73 -7.30
N LEU A 89 -1.84 -14.63 -6.83
CA LEU A 89 -3.29 -14.44 -6.75
C LEU A 89 -3.71 -13.50 -5.60
N TYR A 90 -2.76 -13.05 -4.78
CA TYR A 90 -3.00 -12.21 -3.62
C TYR A 90 -2.09 -10.99 -3.63
N LEU A 91 -2.43 -9.98 -2.82
CA LEU A 91 -1.63 -8.77 -2.67
C LEU A 91 -0.45 -9.02 -1.73
N LYS A 92 0.76 -9.05 -2.28
CA LYS A 92 1.98 -9.22 -1.51
C LYS A 92 2.34 -7.93 -0.78
N LEU A 93 2.23 -7.97 0.54
CA LEU A 93 2.53 -6.82 1.40
C LEU A 93 4.00 -6.81 1.84
N THR A 94 4.54 -5.62 2.06
CA THR A 94 5.92 -5.42 2.52
C THR A 94 5.94 -4.35 3.60
N TRP A 95 6.92 -4.40 4.50
CA TRP A 95 7.10 -3.34 5.49
C TRP A 95 7.67 -2.09 4.83
N GLY A 96 7.01 -0.96 5.06
CA GLY A 96 7.50 0.37 4.71
C GLY A 96 7.42 1.32 5.90
N HIS A 97 8.30 2.32 5.93
CA HIS A 97 8.31 3.37 6.93
C HIS A 97 7.50 4.55 6.40
N ILE A 98 6.51 5.04 7.17
CA ILE A 98 5.73 6.23 6.77
C ILE A 98 6.62 7.46 6.81
N MET A 99 7.33 7.66 7.92
CA MET A 99 8.33 8.71 8.05
C MET A 99 9.69 8.16 7.56
N PRO A 100 10.30 8.77 6.53
CA PRO A 100 11.58 8.31 6.02
C PRO A 100 12.69 8.40 7.07
N ARG A 101 13.54 7.37 7.14
CA ARG A 101 14.68 7.29 8.08
C ARG A 101 15.69 8.44 7.92
N CYS A 102 15.71 9.12 6.78
CA CYS A 102 16.59 10.27 6.55
C CYS A 102 16.25 11.50 7.42
N ARG A 103 15.08 11.53 8.07
CA ARG A 103 14.67 12.64 8.95
C ARG A 103 15.34 12.64 10.33
N LYS A 104 16.24 11.69 10.63
CA LYS A 104 16.99 11.56 11.90
C LYS A 104 16.12 11.50 13.17
N GLU A 105 14.81 11.35 13.03
CA GLU A 105 13.92 11.05 14.16
C GLU A 105 14.17 9.63 14.66
N LYS A 106 13.90 9.40 15.95
CA LYS A 106 14.02 8.06 16.54
C LYS A 106 12.99 7.15 15.89
N ASP A 107 13.47 6.22 15.07
CA ASP A 107 12.61 5.26 14.38
C ASP A 107 11.98 4.29 15.40
N SER A 108 10.74 3.89 15.16
CA SER A 108 9.99 3.02 16.05
C SER A 108 9.11 2.04 15.27
N PRO A 109 8.71 0.91 15.89
CA PRO A 109 7.83 -0.06 15.24
C PRO A 109 6.52 0.55 14.73
N GLU A 110 6.02 1.58 15.39
CA GLU A 110 4.76 2.29 15.08
C GLU A 110 4.83 3.01 13.73
N ASN A 111 6.04 3.38 13.30
CA ASN A 111 6.31 3.96 11.98
C ASN A 111 6.23 2.92 10.83
N LEU A 112 6.17 1.62 11.16
CA LEU A 112 6.07 0.54 10.19
C LEU A 112 4.62 0.22 9.82
N TYR A 113 4.38 0.13 8.52
CA TYR A 113 3.10 -0.25 7.93
C TYR A 113 3.29 -1.26 6.82
N LEU A 114 2.26 -2.08 6.59
CA LEU A 114 2.24 -3.05 5.50
C LEU A 114 1.73 -2.38 4.22
N LEU A 115 2.56 -2.36 3.17
CA LEU A 115 2.29 -1.67 1.92
C LEU A 115 2.47 -2.63 0.73
N CYS A 116 1.65 -2.46 -0.31
CA CYS A 116 1.90 -3.10 -1.60
C CYS A 116 3.12 -2.46 -2.28
N ALA A 117 3.65 -3.11 -3.31
CA ALA A 117 4.85 -2.66 -4.00
C ALA A 117 4.77 -1.19 -4.45
N ARG A 118 3.68 -0.81 -5.14
CA ARG A 118 3.50 0.56 -5.66
C ARG A 118 3.37 1.62 -4.57
N CYS A 119 2.60 1.33 -3.53
CA CYS A 119 2.41 2.28 -2.42
C CYS A 119 3.73 2.45 -1.65
N ASN A 120 4.48 1.37 -1.45
CA ASN A 120 5.77 1.42 -0.80
C ASN A 120 6.78 2.23 -1.63
N GLU A 121 6.87 1.98 -2.93
CA GLU A 121 7.75 2.71 -3.84
C GLU A 121 7.47 4.22 -3.84
N LYS A 122 6.20 4.63 -3.98
CA LYS A 122 5.80 6.04 -3.94
C LYS A 122 6.20 6.71 -2.62
N LEU A 123 5.97 6.01 -1.50
CA LEU A 123 6.27 6.53 -0.18
C LEU A 123 7.77 6.64 0.06
N GLN A 124 8.55 5.60 -0.25
CA GLN A 124 10.00 5.60 -0.05
C GLN A 124 10.73 6.50 -1.06
N GLY A 125 10.14 6.76 -2.22
CA GLY A 125 10.61 7.75 -3.19
C GLY A 125 10.37 9.20 -2.74
N SER A 126 9.45 9.43 -1.80
CA SER A 126 9.22 10.74 -1.22
C SER A 126 10.13 11.00 -0.01
N ARG A 127 10.62 12.24 0.10
CA ARG A 127 11.38 12.73 1.26
C ARG A 127 10.48 13.22 2.40
N ASP A 128 9.20 13.46 2.09
CA ASP A 128 8.18 13.96 3.02
C ASP A 128 6.79 13.42 2.65
N PRO A 129 6.09 12.71 3.55
CA PRO A 129 4.68 12.39 3.34
C PRO A 129 3.80 13.63 3.08
N GLY A 130 4.11 14.77 3.72
CA GLY A 130 3.37 16.02 3.48
C GLY A 130 3.57 16.57 2.07
N GLN A 131 4.81 16.57 1.57
CA GLN A 131 5.07 16.98 0.18
C GLN A 131 4.47 15.99 -0.82
N LEU A 132 4.48 14.69 -0.50
CA LEU A 132 3.86 13.67 -1.34
C LEU A 132 2.37 13.93 -1.55
N MET A 133 1.65 14.40 -0.52
CA MET A 133 0.24 14.75 -0.64
C MET A 133 0.04 15.89 -1.65
N VAL A 134 0.76 17.00 -1.48
CA VAL A 134 0.67 18.17 -2.37
C VAL A 134 1.06 17.81 -3.81
N GLU A 135 2.10 17.00 -3.99
CA GLU A 135 2.52 16.52 -5.32
C GLU A 135 1.42 15.68 -5.99
N MET A 136 0.79 14.76 -5.24
CA MET A 136 -0.28 13.92 -5.78
C MET A 136 -1.52 14.75 -6.13
N GLU A 137 -1.89 15.73 -5.30
CA GLU A 137 -3.01 16.64 -5.57
C GLU A 137 -2.78 17.44 -6.87
N SER A 138 -1.60 18.04 -7.02
CA SER A 138 -1.23 18.78 -8.23
C SER A 138 -1.26 17.89 -9.48
N LYS A 139 -0.69 16.68 -9.41
CA LYS A 139 -0.71 15.72 -10.53
C LYS A 139 -2.11 15.25 -10.86
N MET A 140 -2.95 15.00 -9.86
CA MET A 140 -4.34 14.58 -10.08
C MET A 140 -5.17 15.67 -10.74
N ALA A 141 -5.00 16.93 -10.34
CA ALA A 141 -5.66 18.07 -10.98
C ALA A 141 -5.31 18.14 -12.47
N HIS A 142 -4.02 18.06 -12.81
CA HIS A 142 -3.59 18.12 -14.21
C HIS A 142 -4.02 16.90 -15.04
N ILE A 143 -4.04 15.70 -14.45
CA ILE A 143 -4.59 14.51 -15.12
C ILE A 143 -6.09 14.71 -15.43
N ALA A 144 -6.85 15.32 -14.52
CA ALA A 144 -8.26 15.60 -14.74
C ALA A 144 -8.47 16.58 -15.91
N GLU A 145 -7.64 17.62 -16.01
CA GLU A 145 -7.63 18.56 -17.15
C GLU A 145 -7.39 17.83 -18.48
N ILE A 146 -6.34 17.01 -18.56
CA ILE A 146 -6.01 16.23 -19.77
C ILE A 146 -7.16 15.29 -20.17
N ILE A 147 -7.83 14.66 -19.20
CA ILE A 147 -8.99 13.78 -19.46
C ILE A 147 -10.18 14.60 -19.98
N ALA A 148 -10.42 15.78 -19.43
CA ALA A 148 -11.50 16.67 -19.86
C ALA A 148 -11.28 17.18 -21.29
N GLU A 149 -10.06 17.63 -21.62
CA GLU A 149 -9.67 18.09 -22.96
C GLU A 149 -9.91 16.99 -24.02
N ARG A 150 -9.45 15.76 -23.75
CA ARG A 150 -9.66 14.60 -24.65
C ARG A 150 -11.13 14.19 -24.80
N SER A 151 -11.98 14.61 -23.88
CA SER A 151 -13.42 14.34 -23.94
C SER A 151 -14.16 15.42 -24.75
N CYS A 152 -13.62 16.64 -24.82
CA CYS A 152 -14.12 17.73 -25.66
C CYS A 152 -13.73 17.58 -27.14
N ASP A 153 -12.58 16.99 -27.45
CA ASP A 153 -12.13 16.74 -28.84
C ASP A 153 -12.93 15.63 -29.57
N LYS A 154 -13.95 15.05 -28.93
CA LYS A 154 -14.78 13.97 -29.49
C LYS A 154 -16.18 14.42 -29.95
N ILE A 155 -16.40 15.73 -30.13
CA ILE A 155 -17.65 16.29 -30.68
C ILE A 155 -17.41 16.81 -32.10
#